data_AF-A0A1G3INH2-F1
#
_entry.id   AF-A0A1G3INH2-F1
#
_cell.length_a   1.000
_cell.length_b   1.000
_cell.length_c   1.000
_cell.angle_alpha   90.00
_cell.angle_beta   90.00
_cell.angle_gamma   90.00
#
_symmetry.space_group_name_H-M   'P 1'
#
loop_
_entity.id
_entity.type
_entity.pdbx_description
1 polymer ?
#
loop_
_entity_poly.entity_id
_entity_poly.type
_entity_poly.pdbx_seq_one_letter_code
_entity_poly.pdbx_strand_id
1 'polypeptide(L)'
;MSAAQNLIYASVQVVHNFGAVAVVGGSLSALWLHDVVARRRLAMVSLAGWLMQAASGATFGMVTFHYHRQLPDISGVATYALGIKMMCAILAILLLASYLQKAEHWQEKSRNQTWVAASLLGISALSAAVFLRWFS
;
A
#
# COMPACT_ATOMS: atom_id res chain seq x y z
N MET A 1 -14.15 11.20 -21.97
CA MET A 1 -13.56 9.86 -21.71
C MET A 1 -14.51 8.82 -22.27
N SER A 2 -14.01 7.76 -22.89
CA SER A 2 -14.86 6.67 -23.40
C SER A 2 -15.37 5.80 -22.25
N ALA A 3 -16.46 5.04 -22.47
CA ALA A 3 -17.00 4.12 -21.47
C ALA A 3 -15.95 3.06 -21.04
N ALA A 4 -15.16 2.57 -21.99
CA ALA A 4 -14.05 1.64 -21.72
C ALA A 4 -12.96 2.28 -20.84
N GLN A 5 -12.58 3.53 -21.11
CA GLN A 5 -11.60 4.25 -20.30
C GLN A 5 -12.07 4.41 -18.85
N ASN A 6 -13.34 4.78 -18.63
CA ASN A 6 -13.92 4.90 -17.29
C ASN A 6 -13.95 3.56 -16.55
N LEU A 7 -14.31 2.47 -17.23
CA LEU A 7 -14.33 1.13 -16.64
C LEU A 7 -12.93 0.70 -16.18
N ILE A 8 -11.89 0.97 -16.98
CA ILE A 8 -10.50 0.68 -16.62
C ILE A 8 -10.09 1.46 -15.37
N TYR A 9 -10.32 2.78 -15.36
CA TYR A 9 -9.99 3.61 -14.19
C TYR A 9 -10.75 3.16 -12.94
N ALA A 10 -12.05 2.87 -13.05
CA ALA A 10 -12.85 2.38 -11.93
C ALA A 10 -12.28 1.05 -11.39
N SER A 11 -11.91 0.13 -12.27
CA SER A 11 -11.33 -1.17 -11.89
C SER A 11 -10.00 -1.01 -11.16
N VAL A 12 -9.12 -0.13 -11.66
CA VAL A 12 -7.86 0.21 -11.00
C VAL A 12 -8.10 0.77 -9.60
N GLN A 13 -9.08 1.68 -9.45
CA GLN A 13 -9.41 2.28 -8.16
C GLN A 13 -10.01 1.29 -7.16
N VAL A 14 -10.84 0.34 -7.63
CA VAL A 14 -11.35 -0.75 -6.78
C VAL A 14 -10.19 -1.55 -6.20
N VAL A 15 -9.27 -2.04 -7.05
CA VAL A 15 -8.10 -2.79 -6.60
C VAL A 15 -7.22 -1.97 -5.65
N HIS A 16 -7.00 -0.69 -5.97
CA HIS A 16 -6.20 0.21 -5.14
C HIS A 16 -6.80 0.41 -3.74
N ASN A 17 -8.12 0.63 -3.66
CA ASN A 17 -8.83 0.86 -2.40
C ASN A 17 -8.87 -0.39 -1.51
N PHE A 18 -9.18 -1.56 -2.08
CA PHE A 18 -9.13 -2.82 -1.32
C PHE A 18 -7.70 -3.16 -0.87
N GLY A 19 -6.69 -2.85 -1.69
CA GLY A 19 -5.29 -2.93 -1.30
C GLY A 19 -4.97 -2.06 -0.09
N ALA A 20 -5.48 -0.81 -0.05
CA ALA A 20 -5.31 0.08 1.09
C ALA A 20 -5.97 -0.45 2.37
N VAL A 21 -7.17 -1.03 2.27
CA VAL A 21 -7.85 -1.70 3.39
C VAL A 21 -7.01 -2.87 3.92
N ALA A 22 -6.49 -3.72 3.03
CA ALA A 22 -5.64 -4.86 3.43
C ALA A 22 -4.34 -4.41 4.11
N VAL A 23 -3.73 -3.31 3.65
CA VAL A 23 -2.52 -2.74 4.23
C VAL A 23 -2.78 -2.19 5.64
N VAL A 24 -3.74 -1.28 5.79
CA VAL A 24 -3.98 -0.58 7.06
C VAL A 24 -4.73 -1.49 8.04
N GLY A 25 -5.85 -2.06 7.60
CA GLY A 25 -6.69 -2.93 8.42
C GLY A 25 -5.96 -4.21 8.84
N GLY A 26 -5.22 -4.84 7.93
CA GLY A 26 -4.45 -6.04 8.25
C GLY A 26 -3.32 -5.77 9.26
N SER A 27 -2.59 -4.67 9.09
CA SER A 27 -1.48 -4.31 10.00
C SER A 27 -1.99 -3.91 11.38
N LEU A 28 -3.07 -3.12 11.46
CA LEU A 28 -3.69 -2.73 12.74
C LEU A 28 -4.29 -3.94 13.46
N SER A 29 -4.98 -4.83 12.74
CA SER A 29 -5.58 -6.02 13.33
C SER A 29 -4.54 -6.94 13.98
N ALA A 30 -3.34 -7.01 13.43
CA ALA A 30 -2.26 -7.83 13.97
C ALA A 30 -1.74 -7.36 15.35
N LEU A 31 -1.96 -6.09 15.70
CA LEU A 31 -1.64 -5.55 17.04
C LEU A 31 -2.54 -6.13 18.13
N TRP A 32 -3.78 -6.49 17.80
CA TRP A 32 -4.79 -6.99 18.75
C TRP A 32 -4.84 -8.52 18.83
N LEU A 33 -4.23 -9.21 17.86
CA LEU A 33 -4.20 -10.67 17.82
C LEU A 33 -2.89 -11.16 18.42
N HIS A 34 -2.94 -12.18 19.28
CA HIS A 34 -1.74 -12.84 19.83
C HIS A 34 -1.42 -14.16 19.14
N ASP A 35 -2.36 -14.71 18.37
CA ASP A 35 -2.18 -15.97 17.64
C ASP A 35 -1.17 -15.83 16.49
N VAL A 36 -0.21 -16.75 16.43
CA VAL A 36 0.89 -16.75 15.46
C VAL A 36 0.39 -17.02 14.04
N VAL A 37 -0.57 -17.94 13.90
CA VAL A 37 -1.12 -18.32 12.58
C VAL A 37 -1.94 -17.17 12.01
N ALA A 38 -2.78 -16.53 12.82
CA ALA A 38 -3.56 -15.36 12.44
C ALA A 38 -2.67 -14.19 12.03
N ARG A 39 -1.63 -13.87 12.82
CA ARG A 39 -0.63 -12.83 12.46
C ARG A 39 0.08 -13.15 11.14
N ARG A 40 0.44 -14.41 10.90
CA ARG A 40 1.05 -14.82 9.62
C ARG A 40 0.10 -14.64 8.44
N ARG A 41 -1.19 -14.99 8.60
CA ARG A 41 -2.22 -14.74 7.58
C ARG A 41 -2.40 -13.25 7.30
N LEU A 42 -2.46 -12.42 8.34
CA LEU A 42 -2.51 -10.97 8.17
C LEU A 42 -1.27 -10.42 7.47
N ALA A 43 -0.09 -10.97 7.73
CA ALA A 43 1.14 -10.55 7.04
C ALA A 43 1.06 -10.85 5.54
N MET A 44 0.53 -12.02 5.16
CA MET A 44 0.28 -12.36 3.76
C MET A 44 -0.76 -11.42 3.12
N VAL A 45 -1.87 -11.14 3.82
CA VAL A 45 -2.92 -10.23 3.33
C VAL A 45 -2.39 -8.81 3.15
N SER A 46 -1.68 -8.26 4.14
CA SER A 46 -1.10 -6.91 4.05
C SER A 46 0.01 -6.81 3.01
N LEU A 47 0.84 -7.85 2.85
CA LEU A 47 1.85 -7.91 1.79
C LEU A 47 1.18 -7.92 0.41
N ALA A 48 0.15 -8.76 0.22
CA ALA A 48 -0.63 -8.77 -1.02
C ALA A 48 -1.28 -7.40 -1.29
N GLY A 49 -1.80 -6.74 -0.24
CA GLY A 49 -2.35 -5.39 -0.33
C GLY A 49 -1.33 -4.34 -0.80
N TRP A 50 -0.10 -4.39 -0.30
CA TRP A 50 0.99 -3.51 -0.76
C TRP A 50 1.35 -3.75 -2.22
N LEU A 51 1.47 -5.02 -2.63
CA LEU A 51 1.76 -5.38 -4.01
C LEU A 51 0.62 -4.94 -4.96
N MET A 52 -0.64 -5.11 -4.55
CA MET A 52 -1.80 -4.63 -5.29
C MET A 52 -1.79 -3.11 -5.41
N GLN A 53 -1.45 -2.37 -4.35
CA GLN A 53 -1.33 -0.90 -4.43
C GLN A 53 -0.21 -0.46 -5.38
N ALA A 54 0.94 -1.13 -5.36
CA ALA A 54 2.05 -0.84 -6.26
C ALA A 54 1.66 -1.11 -7.73
N ALA A 55 1.09 -2.29 -8.00
CA ALA A 55 0.68 -2.69 -9.34
C ALA A 55 -0.44 -1.79 -9.90
N SER A 56 -1.47 -1.50 -9.10
CA SER A 56 -2.57 -0.62 -9.51
C SER A 56 -2.11 0.83 -9.69
N GLY A 57 -1.21 1.34 -8.84
CA GLY A 57 -0.61 2.67 -9.01
C GLY A 57 0.21 2.79 -10.30
N ALA A 58 1.04 1.79 -10.61
CA ALA A 58 1.78 1.74 -11.87
C ALA A 58 0.85 1.64 -13.08
N THR A 59 -0.20 0.82 -12.97
CA THR A 59 -1.23 0.67 -14.02
C THR A 59 -1.98 1.99 -14.25
N PHE A 60 -2.30 2.74 -13.20
CA PHE A 60 -2.92 4.06 -13.32
C PHE A 60 -2.06 5.03 -14.14
N GLY A 61 -0.76 5.09 -13.84
CA GLY A 61 0.20 5.90 -14.60
C GLY A 61 0.29 5.48 -16.07
N MET A 62 0.38 4.17 -16.32
CA MET A 62 0.48 3.59 -17.66
C MET A 62 -0.79 3.84 -18.51
N VAL A 63 -1.97 3.63 -17.93
CA VAL A 63 -3.26 3.91 -18.59
C VAL A 63 -3.38 5.39 -18.92
N THR A 64 -2.98 6.26 -18.00
CA THR A 64 -3.00 7.72 -18.21
C THR A 64 -2.07 8.12 -19.35
N PHE A 65 -0.85 7.58 -19.37
CA PHE A 65 0.09 7.82 -20.46
C PHE A 65 -0.45 7.31 -21.81
N HIS A 66 -1.08 6.13 -21.84
CA HIS A 66 -1.65 5.56 -23.06
C HIS A 66 -2.75 6.46 -23.68
N TYR A 67 -3.68 6.96 -22.86
CA TYR A 67 -4.80 7.76 -23.34
C TYR A 67 -4.48 9.24 -23.55
N HIS A 68 -3.63 9.82 -22.71
CA HIS A 68 -3.35 11.26 -22.73
C HIS A 68 -2.00 11.63 -23.36
N ARG A 69 -1.14 10.63 -23.67
CA ARG A 69 0.25 10.81 -24.17
C ARG A 69 1.14 11.67 -23.27
N GLN A 70 0.69 11.92 -22.06
CA GLN A 70 1.39 12.65 -21.01
C GLN A 70 1.21 11.90 -19.70
N LEU A 71 2.23 11.96 -18.84
CA LEU A 71 2.07 11.56 -17.45
C LEU A 71 1.15 12.57 -16.74
N PRO A 72 0.55 12.19 -15.59
CA PRO A 72 -0.23 13.14 -14.81
C PRO A 72 0.60 14.40 -14.52
N ASP A 73 0.00 15.58 -14.64
CA ASP A 73 0.65 16.82 -14.21
C ASP A 73 0.60 16.87 -12.69
N ILE A 74 1.73 16.56 -12.05
CA ILE A 74 1.82 16.40 -10.61
C ILE A 74 2.52 17.65 -10.07
N SER A 75 1.82 18.43 -9.25
CA SER A 75 2.45 19.57 -8.56
C SER A 75 3.64 19.12 -7.69
N GLY A 76 4.53 20.05 -7.33
CA GLY A 76 5.69 19.73 -6.50
C GLY A 76 5.32 19.02 -5.19
N VAL A 77 4.23 19.46 -4.54
CA VAL A 77 3.71 18.83 -3.30
C VAL A 77 3.26 17.40 -3.55
N ALA A 78 2.52 17.15 -4.63
CA ALA A 78 2.08 15.80 -4.98
C ALA A 78 3.26 14.89 -5.36
N THR A 79 4.35 15.43 -5.92
CA THR A 79 5.57 14.66 -6.19
C THR A 79 6.23 14.16 -4.89
N TYR A 80 6.35 15.03 -3.88
CA TYR A 80 6.87 14.62 -2.58
C TYR A 80 5.95 13.59 -1.89
N ALA A 81 4.63 13.79 -1.96
CA ALA A 81 3.66 12.85 -1.41
C ALA A 81 3.75 11.47 -2.10
N LEU A 82 4.00 11.43 -3.42
CA LEU A 82 4.23 10.19 -4.16
C LEU A 82 5.49 9.49 -3.65
N GLY A 83 6.59 10.24 -3.51
CA GLY A 83 7.85 9.73 -2.98
C GLY A 83 7.69 9.11 -1.60
N ILE A 84 7.01 9.80 -0.68
CA ILE A 84 6.73 9.28 0.67
C ILE A 84 5.91 7.99 0.59
N LYS A 85 4.85 7.96 -0.23
CA LYS A 85 4.00 6.78 -0.40
C LYS A 85 4.79 5.58 -0.94
N MET A 86 5.69 5.81 -1.90
CA MET A 86 6.56 4.76 -2.47
C MET A 86 7.56 4.24 -1.45
N MET A 87 8.21 5.12 -0.67
CA MET A 87 9.12 4.70 0.39
C MET A 87 8.40 3.87 1.46
N CYS A 88 7.18 4.28 1.85
CA CYS A 88 6.36 3.51 2.78
C CYS A 88 6.06 2.11 2.23
N ALA A 89 5.68 2.01 0.95
CA ALA A 89 5.40 0.74 0.30
C ALA A 89 6.62 -0.18 0.26
N ILE A 90 7.77 0.32 -0.16
CA ILE A 90 9.02 -0.45 -0.23
C ILE A 90 9.41 -0.98 1.16
N LEU A 91 9.46 -0.09 2.16
CA LEU A 91 9.82 -0.47 3.52
C LEU A 91 8.84 -1.49 4.10
N ALA A 92 7.54 -1.32 3.89
CA ALA A 92 6.54 -2.24 4.41
C ALA A 92 6.57 -3.61 3.72
N ILE A 93 6.81 -3.65 2.40
CA ILE A 93 7.00 -4.90 1.64
C ILE A 93 8.20 -5.66 2.19
N LEU A 94 9.34 -5.00 2.35
CA LEU A 94 10.56 -5.62 2.89
C LEU A 94 10.33 -6.11 4.33
N LEU A 95 9.69 -5.29 5.15
CA LEU A 95 9.38 -5.61 6.54
C LEU A 95 8.46 -6.84 6.65
N LEU A 96 7.33 -6.87 5.93
CA LEU A 96 6.39 -7.99 5.97
C LEU A 96 6.94 -9.25 5.31
N ALA A 97 7.73 -9.13 4.24
CA ALA A 97 8.43 -10.28 3.65
C ALA A 97 9.44 -10.88 4.65
N SER A 98 10.22 -10.03 5.34
CA SER A 98 11.16 -10.50 6.37
C SER A 98 10.44 -11.14 7.55
N TYR A 99 9.29 -10.59 7.96
CA TYR A 99 8.43 -11.18 8.99
C TYR A 99 7.97 -12.59 8.57
N LEU A 100 7.44 -12.76 7.36
CA LEU A 100 6.96 -14.05 6.87
C LEU A 100 8.06 -15.12 6.78
N GLN A 101 9.31 -14.71 6.53
CA GLN A 101 10.44 -15.62 6.41
C GLN A 101 11.08 -15.97 7.76
N LYS A 102 11.15 -15.03 8.69
CA LYS A 102 12.06 -15.12 9.86
C LYS A 102 11.38 -14.94 11.21
N ALA A 103 10.11 -14.54 11.28
CA ALA A 103 9.47 -14.16 12.54
C ALA A 103 9.32 -15.30 13.57
N GLU A 104 9.44 -16.56 13.17
CA GLU A 104 9.44 -17.70 14.09
C GLU A 104 10.62 -17.67 15.07
N HIS A 105 11.75 -17.06 14.67
CA HIS A 105 12.96 -16.94 15.51
C HIS A 105 13.03 -15.62 16.28
N TRP A 106 12.03 -14.74 16.13
CA TRP A 106 12.06 -13.40 16.72
C TRP A 106 11.39 -13.38 18.09
N GLN A 107 11.97 -12.59 18.99
CA GLN A 107 11.32 -12.26 20.26
C GLN A 107 9.98 -11.57 20.02
N GLU A 108 9.00 -11.82 20.89
CA GLU A 108 7.65 -11.25 20.79
C GLU A 108 7.67 -9.71 20.69
N LYS A 109 8.58 -9.05 21.43
CA LYS A 109 8.79 -7.60 21.35
C LYS A 109 9.11 -7.12 19.93
N SER A 110 10.02 -7.80 19.23
CA SER A 110 10.41 -7.46 17.86
C SER A 110 9.27 -7.71 16.87
N ARG A 111 8.52 -8.80 17.07
CA ARG A 111 7.31 -9.10 16.29
C ARG A 111 6.26 -8.01 16.47
N ASN A 112 6.05 -7.52 17.69
CA ASN A 112 5.09 -6.46 17.95
C ASN A 112 5.54 -5.10 17.38
N GLN A 113 6.82 -4.76 17.52
CA GLN A 113 7.40 -3.56 16.91
C GLN A 113 7.27 -3.56 15.39
N THR A 114 7.41 -4.73 14.75
CA THR A 114 7.19 -4.90 13.31
C THR A 114 5.76 -4.52 12.91
N TRP A 115 4.76 -4.95 13.68
CA TRP A 115 3.36 -4.60 13.40
C TRP A 115 3.03 -3.13 13.64
N VAL A 116 3.65 -2.52 14.66
CA VAL A 116 3.55 -1.07 14.89
C VAL A 116 4.17 -0.31 13.71
N ALA A 117 5.37 -0.70 13.28
CA ALA A 117 6.03 -0.11 12.12
C ALA A 117 5.21 -0.26 10.83
N ALA A 118 4.68 -1.47 10.56
CA ALA A 118 3.81 -1.71 9.41
C ALA A 118 2.54 -0.83 9.44
N SER A 119 1.95 -0.65 10.62
CA SER A 119 0.77 0.22 10.81
C SER A 119 1.11 1.68 10.54
N LEU A 120 2.24 2.17 11.07
CA LEU A 120 2.70 3.55 10.83
C LEU A 120 2.99 3.80 9.34
N LEU A 121 3.63 2.85 8.65
CA LEU A 121 3.89 2.94 7.21
C LEU A 121 2.57 2.96 6.41
N GLY A 122 1.60 2.12 6.77
CA GLY A 122 0.29 2.08 6.14
C GLY A 122 -0.48 3.39 6.32
N ILE A 123 -0.55 3.92 7.54
CA ILE A 123 -1.20 5.20 7.84
C ILE A 123 -0.51 6.35 7.11
N SER A 124 0.83 6.40 7.14
CA SER A 124 1.60 7.45 6.47
C SER A 124 1.38 7.46 4.96
N ALA A 125 1.35 6.27 4.34
CA ALA A 125 1.05 6.13 2.92
C ALA A 125 -0.38 6.56 2.56
N LEU A 126 -1.36 6.26 3.42
CA LEU A 126 -2.75 6.66 3.20
C LEU A 126 -2.93 8.17 3.37
N SER A 127 -2.28 8.76 4.36
CA SER A 127 -2.24 10.22 4.54
C SER A 127 -1.60 10.90 3.33
N ALA A 128 -0.46 10.40 2.85
CA ALA A 128 0.18 10.91 1.62
C ALA A 128 -0.74 10.79 0.39
N ALA A 129 -1.58 9.76 0.32
CA ALA A 129 -2.55 9.59 -0.77
C ALA A 129 -3.62 10.69 -0.80
N VAL A 130 -3.96 11.30 0.33
CA VAL A 130 -4.89 12.44 0.39
C VAL A 130 -4.25 13.67 -0.28
N PHE A 131 -2.99 13.96 0.05
CA PHE A 131 -2.26 15.06 -0.60
C PHE A 131 -2.10 14.81 -2.09
N LEU A 132 -1.75 13.58 -2.48
CA LEU A 132 -1.69 13.21 -3.90
C LEU A 132 -2.99 13.55 -4.61
N ARG A 133 -4.14 13.09 -4.08
CA ARG A 133 -5.44 13.29 -4.71
C ARG A 133 -5.86 14.77 -4.80
N TRP A 134 -5.43 15.60 -3.85
CA TRP A 134 -5.81 17.02 -3.83
C TRP A 134 -4.93 17.90 -4.72
N PHE A 135 -3.67 17.49 -4.93
CA PHE A 135 -2.65 18.28 -5.60
C PHE A 135 -2.17 17.66 -6.94
N SER A 136 -2.88 16.66 -7.44
CA SER A 136 -2.78 16.05 -8.79
C SER A 136 -4.02 16.37 -9.60
#